data_AF-A0A9W7X5D8-F1
#
_entry.id   AF-A0A9W7X5D8-F1
#
_cell.length_a   1.000
_cell.length_b   1.000
_cell.length_c   1.000
_cell.angle_alpha   90.00
_cell.angle_beta   90.00
_cell.angle_gamma   90.00
#
_symmetry.space_group_name_H-M   'P 1'
#
loop_
_entity.id
_entity.type
_entity.pdbx_description
1 polymer ?
#
loop_
_entity_poly.entity_id
_entity_poly.type
_entity_poly.pdbx_seq_one_letter_code
_entity_poly.pdbx_strand_id
1 'polypeptide(L)'
;MICKERLPRVARFPFILVLILTPSFTFANDTVNFTCIMNMKNHLRCFWSITNLNKNAVYSADITCQNSHQILSCSQIVEKDAVECNGHVTQEDFILKVNISLPTLSYRIRKTFHTGDIVKPEPPDNIMISNNLTKLEINWTHSEENRFSENPICYKYELKINDEVVTLPDVQSSYIKQDVDVTRTYAIQVRVKQTMACGNSIYWSDWSSVRKVGPFENKYRVNPWAITVIALVLPMLLLAVLLLCKCQRLPKKLFPPIPGPSVNVQNLLDKDNYIQDLSSRCVHHDTEVVHTVEERNA
;
A
#
# COMPACT_ATOMS: atom_id res chain seq x y z
N MET A 1 -7.22 -4.66 -37.34
CA MET A 1 -7.04 -4.90 -38.79
C MET A 1 -7.34 -6.38 -39.02
N ILE A 2 -8.53 -6.71 -39.51
CA ILE A 2 -9.04 -8.09 -39.53
C ILE A 2 -8.37 -8.85 -40.69
N CYS A 3 -7.87 -10.07 -40.44
CA CYS A 3 -7.42 -11.00 -41.49
C CYS A 3 -8.54 -11.17 -42.53
N LYS A 4 -8.44 -10.49 -43.68
CA LYS A 4 -9.37 -10.56 -44.79
C LYS A 4 -8.78 -11.52 -45.83
N GLU A 5 -9.27 -12.75 -45.86
CA GLU A 5 -8.91 -13.71 -46.90
C GLU A 5 -9.41 -13.21 -48.27
N ARG A 6 -8.49 -13.16 -49.24
CA ARG A 6 -8.75 -12.80 -50.64
C ARG A 6 -9.09 -14.09 -51.39
N LEU A 7 -10.37 -14.30 -51.72
CA LEU A 7 -10.85 -15.40 -52.58
C LEU A 7 -10.12 -15.38 -53.95
N PRO A 8 -9.50 -16.48 -54.41
CA PRO A 8 -8.99 -16.58 -55.77
C PRO A 8 -10.12 -16.93 -56.77
N ARG A 9 -9.99 -16.38 -57.98
CA ARG A 9 -10.91 -16.54 -59.12
C ARG A 9 -10.99 -18.02 -59.56
N VAL A 10 -12.22 -18.49 -59.74
CA VAL A 10 -12.56 -19.81 -60.30
C VAL A 10 -12.18 -19.86 -61.79
N ALA A 11 -11.25 -20.73 -62.15
CA ALA A 11 -11.01 -21.13 -63.54
C ALA A 11 -11.79 -22.43 -63.82
N ARG A 12 -12.62 -22.44 -64.87
CA ARG A 12 -13.41 -23.59 -65.33
C ARG A 12 -12.54 -24.49 -66.21
N PHE A 13 -12.37 -25.75 -65.84
CA PHE A 13 -11.95 -26.86 -66.71
C PHE A 13 -12.80 -28.11 -66.39
N PRO A 14 -13.00 -29.03 -67.37
CA PRO A 14 -14.13 -29.95 -67.39
C PRO A 14 -13.95 -31.14 -66.44
N PHE A 15 -15.10 -31.65 -66.02
CA PHE A 15 -15.33 -32.72 -65.05
C PHE A 15 -14.66 -34.05 -65.43
N ILE A 16 -13.78 -34.55 -64.56
CA ILE A 16 -13.55 -35.99 -64.34
C ILE A 16 -13.83 -36.24 -62.86
N LEU A 17 -14.96 -36.90 -62.58
CA LEU A 17 -15.42 -37.22 -61.22
C LEU A 17 -14.64 -38.45 -60.72
N VAL A 18 -13.45 -38.22 -60.14
CA VAL A 18 -12.78 -39.24 -59.32
C VAL A 18 -13.39 -39.13 -57.92
N LEU A 19 -14.17 -40.13 -57.51
CA LEU A 19 -14.66 -40.29 -56.14
C LEU A 19 -13.47 -40.66 -55.23
N ILE A 20 -12.66 -39.66 -54.88
CA ILE A 20 -11.72 -39.78 -53.79
C ILE A 20 -12.55 -39.67 -52.50
N LEU A 21 -12.62 -40.75 -51.74
CA LEU A 21 -13.10 -40.76 -50.36
C LEU A 21 -12.17 -39.86 -49.53
N THR A 22 -12.40 -38.55 -49.56
CA THR A 22 -11.78 -37.63 -48.61
C THR A 22 -12.46 -37.85 -47.26
N PRO A 23 -11.71 -37.96 -46.16
CA PRO A 23 -12.31 -38.05 -44.84
C PRO A 23 -13.19 -36.82 -44.62
N SER A 24 -14.47 -37.07 -44.36
CA SER A 24 -15.49 -36.06 -44.10
C SER A 24 -15.06 -35.24 -42.89
N PHE A 25 -14.68 -33.98 -43.14
CA PHE A 25 -14.37 -33.02 -42.08
C PHE A 25 -15.67 -32.50 -41.46
N THR A 26 -16.03 -33.02 -40.29
CA THR A 26 -17.09 -32.42 -39.47
C THR A 26 -16.48 -31.29 -38.64
N PHE A 27 -16.89 -30.06 -38.93
CA PHE A 27 -16.58 -28.91 -38.08
C PHE A 27 -17.38 -29.08 -36.77
N ALA A 28 -16.72 -29.50 -35.70
CA ALA A 28 -17.36 -29.60 -34.39
C ALA A 28 -17.49 -28.18 -33.80
N ASN A 29 -18.73 -27.76 -33.51
CA ASN A 29 -19.03 -26.48 -32.87
C ASN A 29 -18.35 -26.37 -31.49
N ASP A 30 -17.48 -25.36 -31.35
CA ASP A 30 -17.28 -24.40 -30.24
C ASP A 30 -17.37 -24.80 -28.75
N THR A 31 -17.42 -26.08 -28.38
CA THR A 31 -17.64 -26.48 -26.97
C THR A 31 -16.35 -26.66 -26.15
N VAL A 32 -15.18 -26.53 -26.77
CA VAL A 32 -13.90 -26.66 -26.06
C VAL A 32 -13.38 -25.27 -25.70
N ASN A 33 -13.39 -24.95 -24.40
CA ASN A 33 -12.83 -23.72 -23.87
C ASN A 33 -11.31 -23.85 -23.73
N PHE A 34 -10.58 -23.10 -24.56
CA PHE A 34 -9.12 -22.99 -24.47
C PHE A 34 -8.75 -21.87 -23.52
N THR A 35 -7.85 -22.17 -22.58
CA THR A 35 -7.24 -21.17 -21.70
C THR A 35 -5.77 -21.05 -22.07
N CYS A 36 -5.34 -19.87 -22.49
CA CYS A 36 -3.94 -19.61 -22.79
C CYS A 36 -3.41 -18.54 -21.85
N ILE A 37 -2.15 -18.71 -21.43
CA ILE A 37 -1.40 -17.80 -20.58
C ILE A 37 -0.05 -17.59 -21.24
N MET A 38 0.32 -16.34 -21.43
CA MET A 38 1.65 -15.98 -21.92
C MET A 38 2.39 -15.22 -20.83
N ASN A 39 3.64 -15.58 -20.55
CA ASN A 39 4.48 -14.80 -19.64
C ASN A 39 5.20 -13.66 -20.38
N MET A 40 5.90 -12.81 -19.63
CA MET A 40 6.64 -11.67 -20.20
C MET A 40 7.89 -12.07 -21.01
N LYS A 41 8.28 -13.35 -20.97
CA LYS A 41 9.34 -13.95 -21.79
C LYS A 41 8.77 -14.61 -23.06
N ASN A 42 7.56 -14.23 -23.45
CA ASN A 42 6.88 -14.72 -24.66
C ASN A 42 6.65 -16.25 -24.69
N HIS A 43 6.75 -16.91 -23.53
CA HIS A 43 6.44 -18.33 -23.39
C HIS A 43 4.93 -18.48 -23.21
N LEU A 44 4.32 -19.17 -24.16
CA LEU A 44 2.90 -19.46 -24.22
C LEU A 44 2.64 -20.84 -23.63
N ARG A 45 1.65 -20.90 -22.75
CA ARG A 45 1.07 -22.14 -22.24
C ARG A 45 -0.42 -22.13 -22.48
N CYS A 46 -0.91 -23.10 -23.23
CA CYS A 46 -2.32 -23.28 -23.50
C CYS A 46 -2.78 -24.59 -22.91
N PHE A 47 -3.93 -24.58 -22.25
CA PHE A 47 -4.56 -25.77 -21.70
C PHE A 47 -6.06 -25.78 -21.98
N TRP A 48 -6.59 -26.98 -22.14
CA TRP A 48 -8.02 -27.20 -22.27
C TRP A 48 -8.38 -28.53 -21.64
N SER A 49 -9.54 -28.57 -21.00
CA SER A 49 -10.11 -29.80 -20.45
C SER A 49 -10.89 -30.54 -21.52
N ILE A 50 -10.78 -31.87 -21.54
CA ILE A 50 -11.58 -32.74 -22.39
C ILE A 50 -12.39 -33.65 -21.47
N THR A 51 -13.72 -33.60 -21.58
CA THR A 51 -14.57 -34.56 -20.89
C THR A 51 -14.29 -35.96 -21.43
N ASN A 52 -13.92 -36.89 -20.53
CA ASN A 52 -13.52 -38.26 -20.85
C ASN A 52 -12.33 -38.31 -21.82
N LEU A 53 -11.12 -38.03 -21.29
CA LEU A 53 -9.88 -38.10 -22.06
C LEU A 53 -9.77 -39.45 -22.78
N ASN A 54 -9.90 -39.44 -24.11
CA ASN A 54 -9.79 -40.66 -24.89
C ASN A 54 -8.31 -41.04 -24.98
N LYS A 55 -7.94 -42.17 -24.36
CA LYS A 55 -6.55 -42.67 -24.34
C LYS A 55 -5.97 -42.90 -25.74
N ASN A 56 -6.83 -43.07 -26.75
CA ASN A 56 -6.42 -43.31 -28.13
C ASN A 56 -6.43 -42.02 -28.97
N ALA A 57 -6.76 -40.86 -28.40
CA ALA A 57 -6.73 -39.59 -29.09
C ALA A 57 -5.32 -38.98 -29.02
N VAL A 58 -4.81 -38.59 -30.19
CA VAL A 58 -3.56 -37.84 -30.33
C VAL A 58 -3.93 -36.36 -30.47
N TYR A 59 -3.36 -35.54 -29.59
CA TYR A 59 -3.57 -34.10 -29.55
C TYR A 59 -2.33 -33.40 -30.08
N SER A 60 -2.51 -32.49 -31.03
CA SER A 60 -1.46 -31.61 -31.50
C SER A 60 -1.99 -30.19 -31.61
N ALA A 61 -1.12 -29.22 -31.37
CA ALA A 61 -1.47 -27.82 -31.52
C ALA A 61 -0.36 -27.07 -32.25
N ASP A 62 -0.78 -26.10 -33.04
CA ASP A 62 0.09 -25.20 -33.75
C ASP A 62 -0.45 -23.78 -33.69
N ILE A 63 0.46 -22.81 -33.68
CA ILE A 63 0.11 -21.40 -33.78
C ILE A 63 0.49 -20.89 -35.16
N THR A 64 -0.39 -20.05 -35.69
CA THR A 64 -0.11 -19.29 -36.91
C THR A 64 -0.19 -17.81 -36.62
N CYS A 65 0.87 -17.09 -37.01
CA CYS A 65 0.98 -15.65 -36.87
C CYS A 65 1.47 -15.09 -38.22
N GLN A 66 0.59 -14.41 -38.95
CA GLN A 66 0.87 -13.91 -40.31
C GLN A 66 1.45 -15.01 -41.23
N ASN A 67 2.76 -14.97 -41.49
CA ASN A 67 3.50 -15.92 -42.34
C ASN A 67 4.34 -16.94 -41.55
N SER A 68 4.31 -16.86 -40.22
CA SER A 68 5.01 -17.79 -39.34
C SER A 68 4.07 -18.89 -38.85
N HIS A 69 4.60 -20.11 -38.82
CA HIS A 69 3.94 -21.30 -38.30
C HIS A 69 4.86 -21.93 -37.27
N GLN A 70 4.34 -22.15 -36.06
CA GLN A 70 5.10 -22.78 -34.99
C GLN A 70 4.27 -23.90 -34.38
N ILE A 71 4.88 -25.08 -34.28
CA ILE A 71 4.28 -26.25 -33.66
C ILE A 71 4.49 -26.14 -32.14
N LEU A 72 3.44 -26.39 -31.36
CA LEU A 72 3.49 -26.41 -29.91
C LEU A 72 3.83 -27.83 -29.41
N SER A 73 4.56 -27.90 -28.30
CA SER A 73 4.85 -29.15 -27.61
C SER A 73 3.70 -29.49 -26.67
N CYS A 74 2.92 -30.53 -26.98
CA CYS A 74 1.72 -30.89 -26.25
C CYS A 74 1.90 -32.16 -25.40
N SER A 75 1.31 -32.16 -24.21
CA SER A 75 1.32 -33.27 -23.27
C SER A 75 -0.04 -33.43 -22.60
N GLN A 76 -0.41 -34.67 -22.27
CA GLN A 76 -1.66 -34.99 -21.58
C GLN A 76 -1.45 -34.99 -20.07
N ILE A 77 -2.33 -34.31 -19.35
CA ILE A 77 -2.40 -34.29 -17.89
C ILE A 77 -3.56 -35.22 -17.49
N VAL A 78 -3.24 -36.50 -17.29
CA VAL A 78 -4.22 -37.57 -17.04
C VAL A 78 -5.04 -37.31 -15.78
N GLU A 79 -4.42 -36.78 -14.71
CA GLU A 79 -5.10 -36.51 -13.43
C GLU A 79 -6.21 -35.45 -13.52
N LYS A 80 -6.14 -34.57 -14.52
CA LYS A 80 -7.05 -33.43 -14.70
C LYS A 80 -7.88 -33.52 -15.98
N ASP A 81 -7.81 -34.66 -16.69
CA ASP A 81 -8.40 -34.84 -18.02
C ASP A 81 -8.15 -33.64 -18.95
N ALA A 82 -6.90 -33.17 -18.99
CA ALA A 82 -6.52 -31.95 -19.69
C ALA A 82 -5.33 -32.18 -20.61
N VAL A 83 -5.16 -31.28 -21.58
CA VAL A 83 -3.97 -31.22 -22.42
C VAL A 83 -3.30 -29.88 -22.18
N GLU A 84 -1.98 -29.89 -22.02
CA GLU A 84 -1.14 -28.69 -21.92
C GLU A 84 -0.18 -28.64 -23.11
N CYS A 85 -0.17 -27.51 -23.81
CA CYS A 85 0.73 -27.24 -24.91
C CYS A 85 1.58 -26.00 -24.63
N ASN A 86 2.87 -26.12 -24.88
CA ASN A 86 3.87 -25.09 -24.63
C ASN A 86 4.54 -24.65 -25.93
N GLY A 87 4.86 -23.36 -26.02
CA GLY A 87 5.59 -22.79 -27.15
C GLY A 87 5.93 -21.33 -26.93
N HIS A 88 6.29 -20.64 -28.00
CA HIS A 88 6.73 -19.25 -27.94
C HIS A 88 5.89 -18.40 -28.90
N VAL A 89 5.58 -17.15 -28.53
CA VAL A 89 4.80 -16.24 -29.38
C VAL A 89 5.57 -14.94 -29.57
N THR A 90 5.81 -14.55 -30.81
CA THR A 90 6.58 -13.33 -31.13
C THR A 90 5.71 -12.17 -31.64
N GLN A 91 4.41 -12.38 -31.84
CA GLN A 91 3.50 -11.39 -32.45
C GLN A 91 2.32 -11.05 -31.53
N GLU A 92 1.66 -9.92 -31.81
CA GLU A 92 0.53 -9.39 -31.02
C GLU A 92 -0.76 -10.20 -31.16
N ASP A 93 -0.96 -10.87 -32.30
CA ASP A 93 -2.15 -11.69 -32.56
C ASP A 93 -1.74 -13.04 -33.14
N PHE A 94 -2.39 -14.10 -32.68
CA PHE A 94 -2.17 -15.44 -33.23
C PHE A 94 -3.45 -16.27 -33.27
N ILE A 95 -3.46 -17.22 -34.20
CA ILE A 95 -4.51 -18.22 -34.31
C ILE A 95 -3.95 -19.53 -33.78
N LEU A 96 -4.48 -19.98 -32.65
CA LEU A 96 -4.27 -21.32 -32.12
C LEU A 96 -5.10 -22.31 -32.93
N LYS A 97 -4.44 -23.30 -33.52
CA LYS A 97 -5.05 -24.42 -34.23
C LYS A 97 -4.79 -25.67 -33.43
N VAL A 98 -5.84 -26.36 -33.01
CA VAL A 98 -5.74 -27.62 -32.28
C VAL A 98 -6.31 -28.72 -33.13
N ASN A 99 -5.47 -29.72 -33.43
CA ASN A 99 -5.87 -30.92 -34.15
C ASN A 99 -6.00 -32.07 -33.15
N ILE A 100 -7.17 -32.71 -33.15
CA ILE A 100 -7.49 -33.85 -32.30
C ILE A 100 -7.76 -35.02 -33.22
N SER A 101 -6.87 -36.00 -33.24
CA SER A 101 -7.01 -37.20 -34.08
C SER A 101 -7.35 -38.42 -33.24
N LEU A 102 -8.49 -39.04 -33.53
CA LEU A 102 -8.91 -40.35 -33.04
C LEU A 102 -8.70 -41.39 -34.15
N PRO A 103 -8.74 -42.70 -33.84
CA PRO A 103 -8.55 -43.75 -34.85
C PRO A 103 -9.48 -43.66 -36.07
N THR A 104 -10.68 -43.11 -35.89
CA THR A 104 -11.72 -43.07 -36.93
C THR A 104 -12.11 -41.67 -37.38
N LEU A 105 -11.65 -40.62 -36.68
CA LEU A 105 -12.08 -39.25 -36.93
C LEU A 105 -11.04 -38.23 -36.49
N SER A 106 -10.95 -37.12 -37.22
CA SER A 106 -10.09 -35.99 -36.85
C SER A 106 -10.89 -34.70 -36.78
N TYR A 107 -10.69 -33.95 -35.70
CA TYR A 107 -11.25 -32.63 -35.50
C TYR A 107 -10.16 -31.56 -35.54
N ARG A 108 -10.52 -30.38 -36.06
CA ARG A 108 -9.65 -29.21 -36.03
C ARG A 108 -10.43 -28.03 -35.46
N ILE A 109 -9.94 -27.48 -34.37
CA ILE A 109 -10.52 -26.31 -33.70
C ILE A 109 -9.58 -25.13 -33.91
N ARG A 110 -10.14 -23.94 -34.09
CA ARG A 110 -9.38 -22.70 -34.27
C ARG A 110 -9.86 -21.66 -33.28
N LYS A 111 -8.93 -21.01 -32.60
CA LYS A 111 -9.23 -19.89 -31.71
C LYS A 111 -8.22 -18.77 -31.92
N THR A 112 -8.72 -17.56 -32.10
CA THR A 112 -7.88 -16.36 -32.19
C THR A 112 -7.66 -15.82 -30.79
N PHE A 113 -6.41 -15.46 -30.49
CA PHE A 113 -6.02 -14.81 -29.25
C PHE A 113 -5.31 -13.49 -29.57
N HIS A 114 -5.66 -12.47 -28.80
CA HIS A 114 -4.85 -11.27 -28.69
C HIS A 114 -3.85 -11.48 -27.56
N THR A 115 -2.58 -11.25 -27.85
CA THR A 115 -1.48 -11.44 -26.92
C THR A 115 -1.69 -10.62 -25.65
N GLY A 116 -2.16 -9.37 -25.79
CA GLY A 116 -2.53 -8.49 -24.67
C GLY A 116 -3.63 -9.03 -23.75
N ASP A 117 -4.48 -9.93 -24.23
CA ASP A 117 -5.59 -10.49 -23.44
C ASP A 117 -5.19 -11.75 -22.66
N ILE A 118 -3.98 -12.26 -22.88
CA ILE A 118 -3.50 -13.49 -22.24
C ILE A 118 -2.17 -13.32 -21.49
N VAL A 119 -1.64 -12.10 -21.42
CA VAL A 119 -0.41 -11.82 -20.68
C VAL A 119 -0.63 -12.01 -19.19
N LYS A 120 0.25 -12.78 -18.54
CA LYS A 120 0.42 -12.76 -17.09
C LYS A 120 1.64 -11.90 -16.76
N PRO A 121 1.46 -10.74 -16.10
CA PRO A 121 2.57 -9.91 -15.66
C PRO A 121 3.43 -10.57 -14.59
N GLU A 122 4.67 -10.10 -14.48
CA GLU A 122 5.57 -10.39 -13.37
C GLU A 122 5.27 -9.44 -12.19
N PRO A 123 5.39 -9.93 -10.94
CA PRO A 123 5.20 -9.11 -9.76
C PRO A 123 6.22 -7.96 -9.66
N PRO A 124 5.91 -6.89 -8.93
CA PRO A 124 6.89 -5.86 -8.60
C PRO A 124 8.10 -6.42 -7.83
N ASP A 125 9.31 -6.04 -8.26
CA ASP A 125 10.56 -6.55 -7.68
C ASP A 125 11.01 -5.75 -6.44
N ASN A 126 10.91 -4.43 -6.50
CA ASN A 126 11.42 -3.55 -5.44
C ASN A 126 10.28 -2.92 -4.64
N ILE A 127 10.04 -3.43 -3.43
CA ILE A 127 9.14 -2.82 -2.44
C ILE A 127 9.99 -2.05 -1.41
N MET A 128 9.88 -0.73 -1.46
CA MET A 128 10.49 0.18 -0.49
C MET A 128 9.48 0.51 0.60
N ILE A 129 9.93 0.48 1.85
CA ILE A 129 9.09 0.78 3.00
C ILE A 129 9.81 1.81 3.86
N SER A 130 9.20 2.98 4.03
CA SER A 130 9.61 4.00 4.99
C SER A 130 8.62 4.00 6.16
N ASN A 131 9.14 4.17 7.38
CA ASN A 131 8.31 4.28 8.57
C ASN A 131 8.49 5.65 9.22
N ASN A 132 7.40 6.17 9.79
CA ASN A 132 7.47 7.33 10.67
C ASN A 132 6.47 7.13 11.79
N LEU A 133 6.81 6.22 12.72
CA LEU A 133 6.13 5.79 13.98
C LEU A 133 4.60 5.59 13.93
N THR A 134 3.83 6.52 13.39
CA THR A 134 2.39 6.50 13.16
C THR A 134 2.00 6.02 11.76
N LYS A 135 2.89 6.15 10.78
CA LYS A 135 2.62 5.79 9.38
C LYS A 135 3.66 4.86 8.76
N LEU A 136 3.19 4.00 7.87
CA LEU A 136 4.01 3.15 7.01
C LEU A 136 3.75 3.55 5.56
N GLU A 137 4.78 4.05 4.90
CA GLU A 137 4.72 4.40 3.48
C GLU A 137 5.38 3.29 2.68
N ILE A 138 4.59 2.69 1.79
CA ILE A 138 4.94 1.54 0.98
C ILE A 138 4.99 2.02 -0.46
N ASN A 139 6.13 1.91 -1.10
CA ASN A 139 6.35 2.28 -2.49
C ASN A 139 6.85 1.06 -3.25
N TRP A 140 6.43 0.88 -4.49
CA TRP A 140 6.97 -0.15 -5.36
C TRP A 140 7.26 0.38 -6.74
N THR A 141 8.15 -0.32 -7.44
CA THR A 141 8.47 -0.05 -8.84
C THR A 141 7.95 -1.16 -9.72
N HIS A 142 7.56 -0.79 -10.94
CA HIS A 142 7.21 -1.74 -11.97
C HIS A 142 8.40 -2.65 -12.28
N SER A 143 8.15 -3.94 -12.53
CA SER A 143 9.22 -4.86 -12.92
C SER A 143 9.73 -4.52 -14.32
N GLU A 144 11.05 -4.45 -14.50
CA GLU A 144 11.68 -4.26 -15.81
C GLU A 144 11.42 -5.45 -16.76
N GLU A 145 11.02 -6.61 -16.22
CA GLU A 145 10.65 -7.76 -17.04
C GLU A 145 9.32 -7.56 -17.76
N ASN A 146 8.46 -6.65 -17.28
CA ASN A 146 7.15 -6.37 -17.87
C ASN A 146 7.25 -5.47 -19.12
N ARG A 147 7.73 -6.05 -20.23
CA ARG A 147 8.00 -5.35 -21.51
C ARG A 147 6.76 -5.00 -22.34
N PHE A 148 5.57 -5.41 -21.92
CA PHE A 148 4.35 -5.23 -22.71
C PHE A 148 3.98 -3.75 -22.88
N SER A 149 4.18 -2.95 -21.82
CA SER A 149 4.01 -1.50 -21.88
C SER A 149 4.77 -0.86 -20.72
N GLU A 150 5.37 0.31 -20.97
CA GLU A 150 5.97 1.14 -19.92
C GLU A 150 4.94 2.14 -19.34
N ASN A 151 3.76 2.26 -19.97
CA ASN A 151 2.78 3.25 -19.57
C ASN A 151 2.09 2.83 -18.25
N PRO A 152 2.16 3.65 -17.18
CA PRO A 152 1.55 3.33 -15.89
C PRO A 152 0.04 3.06 -15.96
N ILE A 153 -0.68 3.64 -16.94
CA ILE A 153 -2.12 3.43 -17.12
C ILE A 153 -2.47 1.97 -17.44
N CYS A 154 -1.50 1.20 -17.94
CA CYS A 154 -1.69 -0.19 -18.29
C CYS A 154 -1.74 -1.11 -17.08
N TYR A 155 -1.45 -0.62 -15.87
CA TYR A 155 -1.26 -1.46 -14.70
C TYR A 155 -2.09 -0.98 -13.52
N LYS A 156 -2.64 -1.96 -12.81
CA LYS A 156 -3.29 -1.78 -11.53
C LYS A 156 -2.73 -2.76 -10.52
N TYR A 157 -2.72 -2.35 -9.26
CA TYR A 157 -2.02 -3.05 -8.21
C TYR A 157 -2.96 -3.46 -7.08
N GLU A 158 -2.65 -4.59 -6.47
CA GLU A 158 -3.22 -5.00 -5.19
C GLU A 158 -2.11 -5.15 -4.17
N LEU A 159 -2.39 -4.64 -2.98
CA LEU A 159 -1.50 -4.67 -1.86
C LEU A 159 -2.06 -5.62 -0.80
N LYS A 160 -1.25 -6.58 -0.35
CA LYS A 160 -1.57 -7.43 0.78
C LYS A 160 -0.73 -7.01 1.97
N ILE A 161 -1.38 -6.67 3.08
CA ILE A 161 -0.73 -6.36 4.36
C ILE A 161 -1.22 -7.40 5.37
N ASN A 162 -0.34 -8.30 5.77
CA ASN A 162 -0.65 -9.52 6.52
C ASN A 162 -1.68 -10.36 5.75
N ASP A 163 -2.95 -10.32 6.15
CA ASP A 163 -4.06 -11.04 5.51
C ASP A 163 -5.10 -10.11 4.87
N GLU A 164 -4.95 -8.80 5.03
CA GLU A 164 -5.83 -7.80 4.43
C GLU A 164 -5.36 -7.46 3.01
N VAL A 165 -6.26 -7.59 2.04
CA VAL A 165 -6.01 -7.19 0.65
C VAL A 165 -6.70 -5.86 0.37
N VAL A 166 -5.92 -4.91 -0.13
CA VAL A 166 -6.36 -3.58 -0.53
C VAL A 166 -6.20 -3.46 -2.03
N THR A 167 -7.30 -3.28 -2.74
CA THR A 167 -7.28 -2.92 -4.16
C THR A 167 -7.04 -1.43 -4.28
N LEU A 168 -6.01 -1.06 -5.05
CA LEU A 168 -5.64 0.32 -5.26
C LEU A 168 -6.28 0.84 -6.55
N PRO A 169 -6.60 2.14 -6.61
CA PRO A 169 -6.86 2.83 -7.87
C PRO A 169 -5.80 2.55 -8.92
N ASP A 170 -6.20 2.64 -10.19
CA ASP A 170 -5.29 2.49 -11.33
C ASP A 170 -4.14 3.51 -11.22
N VAL A 171 -2.95 3.17 -11.75
CA VAL A 171 -1.75 4.05 -11.79
C VAL A 171 -1.06 4.29 -10.43
N GLN A 172 -1.60 3.78 -9.32
CA GLN A 172 -0.99 3.99 -8.01
C GLN A 172 0.20 3.05 -7.74
N SER A 173 1.38 3.60 -7.45
CA SER A 173 2.62 2.89 -7.10
C SER A 173 3.06 3.07 -5.64
N SER A 174 2.22 3.69 -4.83
CA SER A 174 2.47 4.00 -3.43
C SER A 174 1.23 3.81 -2.57
N TYR A 175 1.39 3.46 -1.30
CA TYR A 175 0.30 3.35 -0.34
C TYR A 175 0.77 3.75 1.06
N ILE A 176 -0.06 4.50 1.78
CA ILE A 176 0.23 4.93 3.15
C ILE A 176 -0.75 4.22 4.10
N LYS A 177 -0.21 3.35 4.95
CA LYS A 177 -0.97 2.80 6.09
C LYS A 177 -0.83 3.76 7.27
N GLN A 178 -1.97 4.27 7.73
CA GLN A 178 -2.08 5.05 8.97
C GLN A 178 -2.26 4.11 10.17
N ASP A 179 -2.16 4.68 11.38
CA ASP A 179 -2.39 4.01 12.66
C ASP A 179 -1.60 2.71 12.82
N VAL A 180 -0.29 2.81 12.56
CA VAL A 180 0.64 1.68 12.67
C VAL A 180 0.86 1.32 14.13
N ASP A 181 0.60 0.06 14.47
CA ASP A 181 0.98 -0.53 15.74
C ASP A 181 2.47 -0.89 15.70
N VAL A 182 3.29 -0.08 16.37
CA VAL A 182 4.75 -0.26 16.46
C VAL A 182 5.17 -1.60 17.08
N THR A 183 4.28 -2.27 17.82
CA THR A 183 4.57 -3.58 18.44
C THR A 183 4.38 -4.75 17.49
N ARG A 184 3.76 -4.53 16.33
CA ARG A 184 3.45 -5.58 15.35
C ARG A 184 4.47 -5.61 14.21
N THR A 185 4.64 -6.81 13.65
CA THR A 185 5.30 -7.00 12.35
C THR A 185 4.25 -6.96 11.25
N TYR A 186 4.56 -6.28 10.15
CA TYR A 186 3.74 -6.22 8.94
C TYR A 186 4.43 -7.00 7.82
N ALA A 187 3.72 -7.96 7.24
CA ALA A 187 4.13 -8.69 6.04
C ALA A 187 3.46 -8.07 4.82
N ILE A 188 4.25 -7.53 3.89
CA ILE A 188 3.75 -6.77 2.75
C ILE A 188 4.07 -7.51 1.46
N GLN A 189 3.08 -7.62 0.59
CA GLN A 189 3.21 -8.16 -0.76
C GLN A 189 2.40 -7.30 -1.73
N VAL A 190 2.88 -7.19 -2.96
CA VAL A 190 2.19 -6.47 -4.04
C VAL A 190 2.03 -7.42 -5.22
N ARG A 191 0.91 -7.33 -5.93
CA ARG A 191 0.73 -7.98 -7.23
C ARG A 191 0.16 -6.98 -8.23
N VAL A 192 0.35 -7.25 -9.50
CA VAL A 192 -0.04 -6.36 -10.60
C VAL A 192 -0.91 -7.10 -11.61
N LYS A 193 -1.81 -6.37 -12.24
CA LYS A 193 -2.63 -6.84 -13.35
C LYS A 193 -2.72 -5.77 -14.42
N GLN A 194 -2.86 -6.21 -15.66
CA GLN A 194 -3.10 -5.32 -16.77
C GLN A 194 -4.51 -4.71 -16.73
N THR A 195 -4.61 -3.43 -17.09
CA THR A 195 -5.88 -2.73 -17.24
C THR A 195 -6.39 -2.82 -18.67
N MET A 196 -7.71 -2.63 -18.82
CA MET A 196 -8.41 -2.59 -20.11
C MET A 196 -7.84 -1.56 -21.09
N ALA A 197 -7.07 -0.58 -20.61
CA ALA A 197 -6.44 0.43 -21.46
C ALA A 197 -5.40 -0.18 -22.42
N CYS A 198 -4.81 -1.32 -22.04
CA CYS A 198 -3.69 -1.92 -22.78
C CYS A 198 -3.88 -3.41 -23.08
N GLY A 199 -4.82 -4.07 -22.41
CA GLY A 199 -5.17 -5.46 -22.66
C GLY A 199 -6.23 -5.95 -21.70
N ASN A 200 -7.11 -6.84 -22.15
CA ASN A 200 -8.16 -7.40 -21.31
C ASN A 200 -7.71 -8.70 -20.65
N SER A 201 -6.44 -8.77 -20.22
CA SER A 201 -5.95 -9.94 -19.52
C SER A 201 -6.69 -10.14 -18.21
N ILE A 202 -7.17 -11.36 -17.99
CA ILE A 202 -7.82 -11.73 -16.73
C ILE A 202 -6.80 -12.01 -15.62
N TYR A 203 -5.54 -12.26 -15.98
CA TYR A 203 -4.52 -12.79 -15.08
C TYR A 203 -3.87 -11.71 -14.21
N TRP A 204 -3.77 -12.01 -12.92
CA TRP A 204 -2.89 -11.31 -12.00
C TRP A 204 -1.50 -11.93 -12.03
N SER A 205 -0.48 -11.12 -11.74
CA SER A 205 0.82 -11.65 -11.37
C SER A 205 0.70 -12.53 -10.12
N ASP A 206 1.72 -13.34 -9.89
CA ASP A 206 1.90 -13.91 -8.56
C ASP A 206 2.15 -12.78 -7.55
N TRP A 207 2.03 -13.08 -6.26
CA TRP A 207 2.40 -12.10 -5.24
C TRP A 207 3.91 -11.91 -5.24
N SER A 208 4.35 -10.67 -5.03
CA SER A 208 5.77 -10.36 -4.80
C SER A 208 6.31 -11.14 -3.60
N SER A 209 7.64 -11.15 -3.50
CA SER A 209 8.32 -11.60 -2.28
C SER A 209 7.79 -10.83 -1.06
N VAL A 210 7.67 -11.53 0.07
CA VAL A 210 7.16 -10.94 1.32
C VAL A 210 8.21 -10.01 1.90
N ARG A 211 7.86 -8.73 2.06
CA ARG A 211 8.66 -7.78 2.80
C ARG A 211 8.11 -7.62 4.21
N LYS A 212 8.87 -8.09 5.20
CA LYS A 212 8.52 -7.93 6.62
C LYS A 212 9.13 -6.66 7.18
N VAL A 213 8.35 -5.91 7.95
CA VAL A 213 8.80 -4.69 8.62
C VAL A 213 8.23 -4.63 10.04
N GLY A 214 9.04 -4.18 10.99
CA GLY A 214 8.70 -4.17 12.42
C GLY A 214 8.95 -5.52 13.13
N PRO A 215 8.79 -5.59 14.46
CA PRO A 215 8.32 -4.51 15.33
C PRO A 215 9.32 -3.34 15.37
N PHE A 216 8.80 -2.13 15.53
CA PHE A 216 9.62 -0.93 15.61
C PHE A 216 9.95 -0.63 17.07
N GLU A 217 11.15 -0.13 17.35
CA GLU A 217 11.47 0.29 18.71
C GLU A 217 10.55 1.43 19.14
N ASN A 218 9.83 1.17 20.23
CA ASN A 218 8.94 2.14 20.82
C ASN A 218 9.81 3.19 21.52
N LYS A 219 10.07 4.35 20.87
CA LYS A 219 10.86 5.44 21.45
C LYS A 219 10.28 5.95 22.78
N TYR A 220 8.99 5.70 23.04
CA TYR A 220 8.30 6.01 24.28
C TYR A 220 8.33 4.89 25.32
N ARG A 221 9.26 3.93 25.22
CA ARG A 221 9.52 2.98 26.31
C ARG A 221 10.01 3.76 27.53
N VAL A 222 9.05 4.18 28.35
CA VAL A 222 9.30 4.80 29.65
C VAL A 222 10.13 3.83 30.47
N ASN A 223 11.34 4.26 30.82
CA ASN A 223 12.26 3.44 31.58
C ASN A 223 11.60 3.10 32.93
N PRO A 224 11.39 1.82 33.29
CA PRO A 224 10.76 1.45 34.55
C PRO A 224 11.49 2.03 35.77
N TRP A 225 12.81 2.23 35.66
CA TRP A 225 13.59 2.94 36.68
C TRP A 225 13.20 4.41 36.79
N ALA A 226 12.95 5.11 35.68
CA ALA A 226 12.51 6.49 35.70
C ALA A 226 11.13 6.64 36.34
N ILE A 227 10.19 5.72 36.07
CA ILE A 227 8.88 5.68 36.71
C ILE A 227 9.05 5.50 38.23
N THR A 228 9.90 4.56 38.65
CA THR A 228 10.17 4.27 40.06
C THR A 228 10.78 5.47 40.77
N VAL A 229 11.75 6.16 40.15
CA VAL A 229 12.38 7.36 40.70
C VAL A 229 11.35 8.48 40.85
N ILE A 230 10.53 8.76 39.83
CA ILE A 230 9.49 9.80 39.91
C ILE A 230 8.48 9.46 41.02
N ALA A 231 8.05 8.20 41.09
CA ALA A 231 7.10 7.73 42.10
C ALA A 231 7.65 7.82 43.54
N LEU A 232 8.97 7.76 43.73
CA LEU A 232 9.59 7.86 45.06
C LEU A 232 10.00 9.29 45.42
N VAL A 233 10.52 10.05 44.47
CA VAL A 233 11.03 11.41 44.68
C VAL A 233 9.89 12.42 44.80
N LEU A 234 8.83 12.30 43.99
CA LEU A 234 7.74 13.28 43.98
C LEU A 234 6.97 13.31 45.32
N PRO A 235 6.58 12.18 45.95
CA PRO A 235 5.92 12.20 47.26
C PRO A 235 6.84 12.68 48.37
N MET A 236 8.12 12.31 48.34
CA MET A 236 9.11 12.75 49.33
C MET A 236 9.33 14.27 49.26
N LEU A 237 9.41 14.84 48.06
CA LEU A 237 9.50 16.28 47.84
C LEU A 237 8.24 17.00 48.34
N LEU A 238 7.06 16.48 48.01
CA LEU A 238 5.77 17.02 48.48
C LEU A 238 5.68 17.02 50.01
N LEU A 239 6.11 15.93 50.65
CA LEU A 239 6.12 15.80 52.10
C LEU A 239 7.09 16.80 52.75
N ALA A 240 8.29 16.97 52.19
CA ALA A 240 9.27 17.94 52.66
C ALA A 240 8.73 19.38 52.58
N VAL A 241 8.07 19.76 51.48
CA VAL A 241 7.44 21.08 51.33
C VAL A 241 6.32 21.27 52.36
N LEU A 242 5.46 20.27 52.58
CA LEU A 242 4.41 20.34 53.60
C LEU A 242 4.99 20.54 55.00
N LEU A 243 6.07 19.82 55.34
CA LEU A 243 6.76 19.98 56.62
C LEU A 243 7.40 21.36 56.75
N LEU A 244 8.03 21.89 55.71
CA LEU A 244 8.58 23.25 55.70
C LEU A 244 7.48 24.31 55.88
N CYS A 245 6.34 24.18 55.19
CA CYS A 245 5.19 25.07 55.37
C CYS A 245 4.62 25.00 56.80
N LYS A 246 4.67 23.83 57.45
CA LYS A 246 4.29 23.69 58.87
C LYS A 246 5.34 24.28 59.80
N CYS A 247 6.64 24.11 59.51
CA CYS A 247 7.73 24.65 60.30
C CYS A 247 7.82 26.18 60.22
N GLN A 248 7.52 26.78 59.06
CA GLN A 248 7.35 28.23 58.92
C GLN A 248 6.17 28.79 59.75
N ARG A 249 5.23 27.93 60.21
CA ARG A 249 4.17 28.29 61.15
C ARG A 249 4.53 28.06 62.62
N LEU A 250 5.65 27.39 62.93
CA LEU A 250 6.14 27.19 64.30
C LEU A 250 6.78 28.41 65.00
N PRO A 251 7.29 29.49 64.35
CA PRO A 251 7.89 30.59 65.10
C PRO A 251 6.88 31.36 65.95
N LYS A 252 5.56 31.25 65.67
CA LYS A 252 4.49 31.82 66.52
C LYS A 252 4.32 31.13 67.88
N LYS A 253 4.92 29.95 68.08
CA LYS A 253 4.82 29.19 69.34
C LYS A 253 6.10 29.23 70.18
N LEU A 254 7.25 29.58 69.57
CA LEU A 254 8.54 29.68 70.25
C LEU A 254 8.89 31.09 70.72
N PHE A 255 8.28 32.12 70.11
CA PHE A 255 8.35 33.51 70.57
C PHE A 255 6.96 33.94 71.04
N PRO A 256 6.65 33.93 72.35
CA PRO A 256 5.42 34.53 72.84
C PRO A 256 5.39 36.02 72.44
N PRO A 257 4.21 36.61 72.17
CA PRO A 257 4.11 38.04 71.93
C PRO A 257 4.74 38.79 73.10
N ILE A 258 5.66 39.70 72.78
CA ILE A 258 6.37 40.54 73.76
C ILE A 258 5.30 41.24 74.62
N PRO A 259 5.33 41.10 75.96
CA PRO A 259 4.36 41.77 76.82
C PRO A 259 4.42 43.28 76.55
N GLY A 260 3.24 43.88 76.36
CA GLY A 260 3.11 45.29 76.00
C GLY A 260 3.87 46.21 76.97
N PRO A 261 4.41 47.34 76.48
CA PRO A 261 5.24 48.21 77.28
C PRO A 261 4.44 48.77 78.47
N SER A 262 5.09 48.84 79.64
CA SER A 262 4.50 49.37 80.87
C SER A 262 3.99 50.81 80.66
N VAL A 263 2.94 51.18 81.40
CA VAL A 263 2.20 52.46 81.26
C VAL A 263 3.11 53.70 81.25
N ASN A 264 4.26 53.65 81.93
CA ASN A 264 5.23 54.75 81.94
C ASN A 264 5.88 55.02 80.57
N VAL A 265 6.03 54.00 79.71
CA VAL A 265 6.61 54.15 78.37
C VAL A 265 5.56 54.61 77.37
N GLN A 266 4.29 54.22 77.54
CA GLN A 266 3.18 54.75 76.74
C GLN A 266 2.99 56.25 76.99
N ASN A 267 3.11 56.70 78.24
CA ASN A 267 3.05 58.13 78.59
C ASN A 267 4.19 58.97 77.99
N LEU A 268 5.36 58.37 77.71
CA LEU A 268 6.46 59.07 77.04
C LEU A 268 6.21 59.18 75.54
N LEU A 269 5.72 58.12 74.90
CA LEU A 269 5.42 58.11 73.47
C LEU A 269 4.25 59.03 73.11
N ASP A 270 3.21 59.12 73.96
CA ASP A 270 2.11 60.07 73.76
C ASP A 270 2.55 61.54 73.93
N LYS A 271 3.57 61.78 74.76
CA LYS A 271 4.13 63.13 74.97
C LYS A 271 4.98 63.58 73.78
N ASP A 272 5.71 62.66 73.14
CA ASP A 272 6.47 62.93 71.92
C ASP A 272 5.56 63.16 70.70
N ASN A 273 4.44 62.42 70.61
CA ASN A 273 3.42 62.64 69.58
C ASN A 273 2.76 64.03 69.68
N TYR A 274 2.53 64.54 70.90
CA TYR A 274 1.99 65.89 71.10
C TYR A 274 2.99 66.99 70.67
N ILE A 275 4.30 66.76 70.85
CA ILE A 275 5.35 67.69 70.42
C ILE A 275 5.50 67.67 68.88
N GLN A 276 5.35 66.51 68.23
CA GLN A 276 5.34 66.42 66.77
C GLN A 276 4.11 67.08 66.14
N ASP A 277 2.92 66.95 66.74
CA ASP A 277 1.71 67.63 66.23
C ASP A 277 1.79 69.16 66.37
N LEU A 278 2.44 69.66 67.45
CA LEU A 278 2.69 71.09 67.62
C LEU A 278 3.72 71.62 66.61
N SER A 279 4.73 70.83 66.27
CA SER A 279 5.71 71.15 65.23
C SER A 279 5.11 71.15 63.81
N SER A 280 4.12 70.31 63.55
CA SER A 280 3.44 70.23 62.24
C SER A 280 2.56 71.45 61.95
N ARG A 281 2.04 72.15 62.98
CA ARG A 281 1.17 73.32 62.78
C ARG A 281 1.93 74.62 62.48
N CYS A 282 3.25 74.65 62.65
CA CYS A 282 4.07 75.85 62.39
C CYS A 282 4.70 75.90 60.98
N VAL A 283 4.45 74.94 60.09
CA VAL A 283 5.13 74.84 58.77
C VAL A 283 4.24 75.23 57.58
N HIS A 284 3.03 75.77 57.81
CA HIS A 284 2.22 76.37 56.74
C HIS A 284 2.38 77.89 56.69
N HIS A 285 3.46 78.38 56.07
CA HIS A 285 3.42 79.62 55.30
C HIS A 285 4.58 79.68 54.29
N ASP A 286 4.24 80.12 53.07
CA ASP A 286 5.10 80.48 51.92
C ASP A 286 5.55 79.29 51.04
N THR A 287 5.26 79.20 49.74
CA THR A 287 5.23 80.26 48.73
C THR A 287 4.39 79.83 47.52
N GLU A 288 3.67 80.79 46.97
CA GLU A 288 2.89 80.77 45.73
C GLU A 288 3.81 80.85 44.48
N VAL A 289 3.24 80.55 43.30
CA VAL A 289 3.49 81.17 41.96
C VAL A 289 3.84 80.21 40.78
N VAL A 290 2.78 79.92 39.98
CA VAL A 290 2.58 80.18 38.52
C VAL A 290 3.17 79.28 37.40
N HIS A 291 2.21 78.71 36.62
CA HIS A 291 2.10 78.46 35.15
C HIS A 291 3.20 77.68 34.39
N THR A 292 2.97 76.93 33.29
CA THR A 292 1.96 76.94 32.20
C THR A 292 1.98 75.58 31.44
N VAL A 293 0.78 75.08 31.08
CA VAL A 293 0.26 74.76 29.72
C VAL A 293 1.03 73.87 28.71
N GLU A 294 0.25 72.90 28.14
CA GLU A 294 0.36 72.14 26.87
C GLU A 294 1.61 71.26 26.63
N GLU A 295 1.53 70.08 26.01
CA GLU A 295 0.83 69.77 24.76
C GLU A 295 0.59 68.26 24.54
N ARG A 296 -0.21 67.97 23.52
CA ARG A 296 -0.82 66.71 23.08
C ARG A 296 0.10 65.93 22.10
N ASN A 297 -0.31 64.69 21.80
CA ASN A 297 0.14 63.78 20.72
C ASN A 297 1.36 62.91 21.11
N ALA A 298 1.39 61.59 20.92
CA ALA A 298 0.74 60.73 19.93
C ALA A 298 0.40 59.35 20.52
#